data_AF-A0A7C1Q0E7-F1
#
_entry.id   AF-A0A7C1Q0E7-F1
#
_cell.length_a   1.000
_cell.length_b   1.000
_cell.length_c   1.000
_cell.angle_alpha   90.00
_cell.angle_beta   90.00
_cell.angle_gamma   90.00
#
_symmetry.space_group_name_H-M   'P 1'
#
loop_
_entity.id
_entity.type
_entity.pdbx_description
1 polymer ?
#
loop_
_entity_poly.entity_id
_entity_poly.type
_entity_poly.pdbx_seq_one_letter_code
_entity_poly.pdbx_strand_id
1 'polypeptide(L)'
;SNGDIIEIGGKYLKHATGISLLHLLIGSEGTLGIITEVILKILPLPEHKAVITAAFQNLHHCSHALQNIYQGGIIPAAVELLDRSMIQGLNEFQPEIGLPDVEAMLFFEVDGSVQETRRVAENIVEFCKAADSVNVEWSDDPETCEALWKARSMAGGSVARTVKALSRVYLGAEDIIVPISKIPDLLIGIRAISEKTGIPMYVYGHFGEGRGRILRMTSVIIPSVPSDPISK
;
A
#
# COMPACT_ATOMS: atom_id res chain seq x y z
N SER A 1 -4.77 28.16 -21.50
CA SER A 1 -3.47 28.82 -21.72
C SER A 1 -3.59 30.30 -22.10
N ASN A 2 -4.78 30.79 -22.44
CA ASN A 2 -5.06 32.19 -22.78
C ASN A 2 -5.39 33.09 -21.57
N GLY A 3 -5.38 32.56 -20.34
CA GLY A 3 -5.63 33.33 -19.11
C GLY A 3 -7.10 33.39 -18.67
N ASP A 4 -8.01 32.71 -19.37
CA ASP A 4 -9.42 32.66 -18.98
C ASP A 4 -9.61 31.94 -17.64
N ILE A 5 -10.48 32.50 -16.81
CA ILE A 5 -10.93 31.88 -15.56
C ILE A 5 -12.22 31.13 -15.83
N ILE A 6 -12.26 29.85 -15.44
CA ILE A 6 -13.44 29.01 -15.55
C ILE A 6 -13.74 28.40 -14.18
N GLU A 7 -15.02 28.38 -13.81
CA GLU A 7 -15.51 27.68 -12.62
C GLU A 7 -16.22 26.39 -13.07
N ILE A 8 -15.75 25.25 -12.56
CA ILE A 8 -16.27 23.93 -12.94
C ILE A 8 -16.54 23.13 -11.66
N GLY A 9 -17.71 22.49 -11.59
CA GLY A 9 -18.16 21.74 -10.42
C GLY A 9 -19.04 22.61 -9.51
N GLY A 10 -19.15 22.22 -8.23
CA GLY A 10 -19.94 22.95 -7.25
C GLY A 10 -20.49 22.06 -6.14
N LYS A 11 -21.25 22.65 -5.21
CA LYS A 11 -21.84 21.96 -4.04
C LYS A 11 -23.14 21.22 -4.41
N TYR A 12 -23.11 20.43 -5.46
CA TYR A 12 -24.28 19.70 -5.95
C TYR A 12 -24.18 18.21 -5.57
N LEU A 13 -25.30 17.63 -5.12
CA LEU A 13 -25.38 16.19 -4.84
C LEU A 13 -25.31 15.34 -6.11
N LYS A 14 -25.77 15.89 -7.24
CA LYS A 14 -25.72 15.28 -8.57
C LYS A 14 -25.42 16.34 -9.61
N HIS A 15 -24.50 16.04 -10.53
CA HIS A 15 -24.16 16.91 -11.65
C HIS A 15 -24.02 16.06 -12.91
N ALA A 16 -25.08 15.99 -13.72
CA ALA A 16 -25.19 15.11 -14.89
C ALA A 16 -25.46 15.87 -16.20
N THR A 17 -25.20 17.18 -16.23
CA THR A 17 -25.42 18.02 -17.41
C THR A 17 -24.13 18.25 -18.17
N GLY A 18 -24.14 17.95 -19.46
CA GLY A 18 -23.03 18.21 -20.38
C GLY A 18 -21.82 17.30 -20.18
N ILE A 19 -20.70 17.71 -20.78
CA ILE A 19 -19.41 17.01 -20.66
C ILE A 19 -18.80 17.33 -19.29
N SER A 20 -18.23 16.32 -18.63
CA SER A 20 -17.56 16.51 -17.35
C SER A 20 -16.16 17.10 -17.54
N LEU A 21 -16.08 18.41 -17.75
CA LEU A 21 -14.81 19.15 -17.78
C LEU A 21 -14.02 18.99 -16.49
N LEU A 22 -14.71 18.73 -15.36
CA LEU A 22 -14.09 18.44 -14.07
C LEU A 22 -13.15 17.22 -14.16
N HIS A 23 -13.62 16.12 -14.72
CA HIS A 23 -12.82 14.90 -14.86
C HIS A 23 -11.72 15.02 -15.93
N LEU A 24 -11.80 16.01 -16.82
CA LEU A 24 -10.70 16.32 -17.74
C LEU A 24 -9.55 17.02 -17.02
N LEU A 25 -9.85 17.87 -16.03
CA LEU A 25 -8.83 18.58 -15.24
C LEU A 25 -8.22 17.70 -14.14
N ILE A 26 -9.01 16.81 -13.51
CA ILE A 26 -8.52 15.87 -12.50
C ILE A 26 -7.52 14.91 -13.14
N GLY A 27 -6.27 14.90 -12.64
CA GLY A 27 -5.19 14.08 -13.19
C GLY A 27 -4.49 14.68 -14.42
N SER A 28 -4.82 15.91 -14.82
CA SER A 28 -4.14 16.58 -15.95
C SER A 28 -2.73 17.07 -15.63
N GLU A 29 -2.29 16.99 -14.37
CA GLU A 29 -0.96 17.41 -13.91
C GLU A 29 -0.60 18.85 -14.33
N GLY A 30 -1.59 19.74 -14.43
CA GLY A 30 -1.40 21.15 -14.78
C GLY A 30 -1.27 21.43 -16.28
N THR A 31 -1.33 20.41 -17.14
CA THR A 31 -1.17 20.57 -18.59
C THR A 31 -2.37 21.26 -19.26
N LEU A 32 -3.56 21.13 -18.67
CA LEU A 32 -4.81 21.69 -19.21
C LEU A 32 -5.25 22.99 -18.53
N GLY A 33 -4.61 23.38 -17.43
CA GLY A 33 -4.92 24.59 -16.66
C GLY A 33 -4.30 24.57 -15.27
N ILE A 34 -4.41 25.70 -14.57
CA ILE A 34 -3.93 25.83 -13.19
C ILE A 34 -5.16 25.82 -12.28
N ILE A 35 -5.20 24.87 -11.34
CA ILE A 35 -6.27 24.80 -10.33
C ILE A 35 -5.94 25.80 -9.22
N THR A 36 -6.81 26.79 -9.02
CA THR A 36 -6.63 27.83 -7.99
C THR A 36 -7.49 27.60 -6.76
N GLU A 37 -8.63 26.91 -6.90
CA GLU A 37 -9.58 26.62 -5.83
C GLU A 37 -10.17 25.22 -5.99
N VAL A 38 -10.48 24.56 -4.88
CA VAL A 38 -11.10 23.23 -4.86
C VAL A 38 -12.21 23.14 -3.82
N ILE A 39 -13.29 22.44 -4.18
CA ILE A 39 -14.36 22.07 -3.24
C ILE A 39 -14.29 20.56 -3.05
N LEU A 40 -14.03 20.14 -1.80
CA LEU A 40 -13.93 18.74 -1.43
C LEU A 40 -15.13 18.30 -0.60
N LYS A 41 -15.56 17.05 -0.81
CA LYS A 41 -16.55 16.40 0.06
C LYS A 41 -15.83 15.91 1.31
N ILE A 42 -16.31 16.33 2.48
CA ILE A 42 -15.83 15.85 3.78
C ILE A 42 -16.72 14.68 4.20
N LEU A 43 -16.10 13.57 4.59
CA LEU A 43 -16.79 12.41 5.18
C LEU A 43 -16.76 12.53 6.71
N PRO A 44 -17.80 12.06 7.42
CA PRO A 44 -17.76 11.96 8.87
C PRO A 44 -16.66 11.00 9.31
N LEU A 45 -16.10 11.25 10.50
CA LEU A 45 -15.21 10.28 11.13
C LEU A 45 -16.00 9.01 11.48
N PRO A 46 -15.43 7.82 11.26
CA PRO A 46 -16.06 6.58 11.68
C PRO A 46 -16.15 6.51 13.20
N GLU A 47 -17.18 5.84 13.71
CA GLU A 47 -17.40 5.65 15.15
C GLU A 47 -16.34 4.71 15.75
N HIS A 48 -15.97 3.67 15.00
CA HIS A 48 -15.03 2.64 15.42
C HIS A 48 -14.09 2.26 14.27
N LYS A 49 -12.90 1.76 14.63
CA LYS A 49 -11.93 1.16 13.71
C LYS A 49 -11.40 -0.15 14.27
N ALA A 50 -11.00 -1.07 13.40
CA ALA A 50 -10.23 -2.24 13.77
C ALA A 50 -9.19 -2.54 12.70
N VAL A 51 -8.11 -3.17 13.12
CA VAL A 51 -7.01 -3.60 12.27
C VAL A 51 -6.92 -5.11 12.25
N ILE A 52 -6.60 -5.66 11.09
CA ILE A 52 -6.38 -7.09 10.89
C ILE A 52 -4.99 -7.27 10.28
N THR A 53 -4.22 -8.22 10.78
CA THR A 53 -2.95 -8.65 10.18
C THR A 53 -3.08 -10.11 9.75
N ALA A 54 -2.57 -10.45 8.56
CA ALA A 54 -2.57 -11.82 8.06
C ALA A 54 -1.26 -12.14 7.35
N ALA A 55 -0.63 -13.26 7.71
CA ALA A 55 0.69 -13.67 7.22
C ALA A 55 0.57 -14.94 6.36
N PHE A 56 1.26 -14.98 5.21
CA PHE A 56 1.14 -16.04 4.22
C PHE A 56 2.50 -16.56 3.76
N GLN A 57 2.68 -17.87 3.74
CA GLN A 57 3.88 -18.54 3.19
C GLN A 57 3.82 -18.74 1.67
N ASN A 58 2.73 -18.32 1.02
CA ASN A 58 2.54 -18.44 -0.41
C ASN A 58 1.85 -17.18 -0.96
N LEU A 59 2.43 -16.59 -2.00
CA LEU A 59 1.90 -15.37 -2.63
C LEU A 59 0.52 -15.58 -3.27
N HIS A 60 0.26 -16.77 -3.83
CA HIS A 60 -1.05 -17.09 -4.38
C HIS A 60 -2.11 -17.18 -3.28
N HIS A 61 -1.78 -17.71 -2.11
CA HIS A 61 -2.71 -17.77 -0.97
C HIS A 61 -3.10 -16.36 -0.50
N CYS A 62 -2.11 -15.46 -0.37
CA CYS A 62 -2.33 -14.04 -0.10
C CYS A 62 -3.25 -13.38 -1.14
N SER A 63 -2.99 -13.59 -2.44
CA SER A 63 -3.85 -13.05 -3.51
C SER A 63 -5.26 -13.65 -3.50
N HIS A 64 -5.42 -14.94 -3.22
CA HIS A 64 -6.73 -15.58 -3.11
C HIS A 64 -7.53 -15.04 -1.93
N ALA A 65 -6.91 -14.84 -0.77
CA ALA A 65 -7.55 -14.21 0.39
C ALA A 65 -8.12 -12.84 0.02
N LEU A 66 -7.29 -12.00 -0.61
CA LEU A 66 -7.70 -10.66 -1.02
C LEU A 66 -8.83 -10.70 -2.06
N GLN A 67 -8.78 -11.61 -3.04
CA GLN A 67 -9.86 -11.79 -4.01
C GLN A 67 -11.17 -12.22 -3.34
N ASN A 68 -11.12 -13.20 -2.43
CA ASN A 68 -12.29 -13.73 -1.76
C ASN A 68 -12.97 -12.67 -0.87
N ILE A 69 -12.18 -11.84 -0.18
CA ILE A 69 -12.68 -10.71 0.61
C ILE A 69 -13.49 -9.76 -0.28
N TYR A 70 -12.91 -9.31 -1.40
CA TYR A 70 -13.59 -8.41 -2.32
C TYR A 70 -14.80 -9.06 -3.01
N GLN A 71 -14.70 -10.34 -3.40
CA GLN A 71 -15.83 -11.08 -3.99
C GLN A 71 -16.96 -11.33 -2.98
N GLY A 72 -16.62 -11.43 -1.69
CA GLY A 72 -17.57 -11.47 -0.58
C GLY A 72 -18.26 -10.13 -0.29
N GLY A 73 -17.98 -9.09 -1.07
CA GLY A 73 -18.56 -7.75 -0.91
C GLY A 73 -17.99 -6.98 0.27
N ILE A 74 -16.87 -7.42 0.85
CA ILE A 74 -16.17 -6.69 1.90
C ILE A 74 -15.19 -5.72 1.24
N ILE A 75 -15.32 -4.45 1.59
CA ILE A 75 -14.44 -3.40 1.14
C ILE A 75 -13.82 -2.77 2.38
N PRO A 76 -12.57 -3.12 2.71
CA PRO A 76 -11.86 -2.51 3.84
C PRO A 76 -11.59 -1.03 3.58
N ALA A 77 -11.48 -0.25 4.66
CA ALA A 77 -11.12 1.17 4.60
C ALA A 77 -9.68 1.35 4.06
N ALA A 78 -8.78 0.43 4.45
CA ALA A 78 -7.45 0.33 3.86
C ALA A 78 -7.00 -1.14 3.80
N VAL A 79 -6.17 -1.45 2.81
CA VAL A 79 -5.42 -2.70 2.77
C VAL A 79 -3.99 -2.43 2.35
N GLU A 80 -3.04 -3.02 3.04
CA GLU A 80 -1.63 -2.95 2.73
C GLU A 80 -1.08 -4.35 2.48
N LEU A 81 -0.16 -4.48 1.53
CA LEU A 81 0.63 -5.68 1.31
C LEU A 81 2.09 -5.36 1.56
N LEU A 82 2.78 -6.19 2.34
CA LEU A 82 4.23 -6.22 2.44
C LEU A 82 4.71 -7.55 1.87
N ASP A 83 5.64 -7.52 0.92
CA ASP A 83 6.29 -8.73 0.44
C ASP A 83 7.46 -9.13 1.36
N ARG A 84 8.02 -10.33 1.17
CA ARG A 84 9.17 -10.81 1.95
C ARG A 84 10.30 -9.78 2.03
N SER A 85 10.65 -9.12 0.92
CA SER A 85 11.77 -8.18 0.90
C SER A 85 11.51 -6.99 1.83
N MET A 86 10.29 -6.46 1.83
CA MET A 86 9.88 -5.38 2.72
C MET A 86 9.83 -5.82 4.18
N ILE A 87 9.29 -7.01 4.45
CA ILE A 87 9.23 -7.58 5.81
C ILE A 87 10.65 -7.68 6.40
N GLN A 88 11.59 -8.22 5.63
CA GLN A 88 12.99 -8.34 6.04
C GLN A 88 13.63 -6.97 6.23
N GLY A 89 13.42 -6.02 5.31
CA GLY A 89 13.95 -4.67 5.45
C GLY A 89 13.42 -3.92 6.67
N LEU A 90 12.14 -4.10 7.01
CA LEU A 90 11.55 -3.54 8.23
C LEU A 90 12.16 -4.14 9.50
N ASN A 91 12.32 -5.46 9.56
CA ASN A 91 12.95 -6.12 10.70
C ASN A 91 14.44 -5.77 10.86
N GLU A 92 15.16 -5.55 9.75
CA GLU A 92 16.56 -5.07 9.79
C GLU A 92 16.66 -3.62 10.28
N PHE A 93 15.71 -2.79 9.88
CA PHE A 93 15.67 -1.38 10.27
C PHE A 93 15.24 -1.20 11.72
N GLN A 94 14.23 -1.96 12.14
CA GLN A 94 13.63 -1.87 13.46
C GLN A 94 13.29 -3.28 14.00
N PRO A 95 14.26 -3.97 14.62
CA PRO A 95 14.10 -5.34 15.09
C PRO A 95 12.97 -5.52 16.11
N GLU A 96 12.62 -4.47 16.87
CA GLU A 96 11.55 -4.53 17.85
C GLU A 96 10.13 -4.67 17.25
N ILE A 97 9.94 -4.45 15.93
CA ILE A 97 8.65 -4.72 15.27
C ILE A 97 8.38 -6.24 15.24
N GLY A 98 9.43 -7.06 15.04
CA GLY A 98 9.32 -8.52 15.11
C GLY A 98 8.35 -9.15 14.11
N LEU A 99 8.32 -8.67 12.85
CA LEU A 99 7.46 -9.25 11.82
C LEU A 99 7.86 -10.70 11.50
N PRO A 100 6.89 -11.59 11.19
CA PRO A 100 7.18 -12.99 10.90
C PRO A 100 7.88 -13.15 9.54
N ASP A 101 8.78 -14.12 9.42
CA ASP A 101 9.45 -14.45 8.14
C ASP A 101 8.50 -15.25 7.22
N VAL A 102 7.80 -14.53 6.35
CA VAL A 102 6.78 -15.06 5.44
C VAL A 102 6.95 -14.50 4.02
N GLU A 103 6.26 -15.06 3.03
CA GLU A 103 6.31 -14.57 1.63
C GLU A 103 5.56 -13.25 1.45
N ALA A 104 4.44 -13.08 2.15
CA ALA A 104 3.68 -11.83 2.16
C ALA A 104 2.87 -11.68 3.45
N MET A 105 2.63 -10.43 3.82
CA MET A 105 1.75 -10.05 4.92
C MET A 105 0.74 -9.01 4.43
N LEU A 106 -0.52 -9.18 4.82
CA LEU A 106 -1.60 -8.24 4.58
C LEU A 106 -1.96 -7.53 5.88
N PHE A 107 -2.21 -6.23 5.77
CA PHE A 107 -2.79 -5.41 6.84
C PHE A 107 -4.09 -4.84 6.34
N PHE A 108 -5.14 -4.90 7.13
CA PHE A 108 -6.44 -4.34 6.80
C PHE A 108 -6.83 -3.32 7.87
N GLU A 109 -7.42 -2.21 7.47
CA GLU A 109 -8.23 -1.36 8.35
C GLU A 109 -9.68 -1.50 7.92
N VAL A 110 -10.57 -1.68 8.90
CA VAL A 110 -12.01 -1.61 8.73
C VAL A 110 -12.55 -0.56 9.68
N ASP A 111 -13.57 0.18 9.24
CA ASP A 111 -14.19 1.24 10.01
C ASP A 111 -15.71 1.22 9.85
N GLY A 112 -16.40 1.85 10.80
CA GLY A 112 -17.87 1.87 10.83
C GLY A 112 -18.42 1.92 12.25
N SER A 113 -19.62 1.36 12.44
CA SER A 113 -20.16 1.12 13.79
C SER A 113 -19.38 0.01 14.51
N VAL A 114 -19.49 -0.05 15.84
CA VAL A 114 -18.81 -1.09 16.64
C VAL A 114 -19.17 -2.50 16.17
N GLN A 115 -20.46 -2.76 15.95
CA GLN A 115 -20.95 -4.09 15.54
C GLN A 115 -20.52 -4.43 14.11
N GLU A 116 -20.54 -3.45 13.21
CA GLU A 116 -20.12 -3.65 11.82
C GLU A 116 -18.63 -3.92 11.72
N THR A 117 -17.81 -3.09 12.36
CA THR A 117 -16.35 -3.21 12.40
C THR A 117 -15.92 -4.60 12.86
N ARG A 118 -16.47 -5.07 13.98
CA ARG A 118 -16.19 -6.40 14.52
C ARG A 118 -16.61 -7.52 13.55
N ARG A 119 -17.84 -7.46 13.03
CA ARG A 119 -18.36 -8.46 12.09
C ARG A 119 -17.51 -8.54 10.82
N VAL A 120 -17.09 -7.39 10.29
CA VAL A 120 -16.25 -7.34 9.08
C VAL A 120 -14.84 -7.87 9.38
N ALA A 121 -14.25 -7.50 10.52
CA ALA A 121 -12.95 -8.02 10.95
C ALA A 121 -12.98 -9.55 11.11
N GLU A 122 -13.98 -10.10 11.80
CA GLU A 122 -14.17 -11.55 11.95
C GLU A 122 -14.33 -12.24 10.59
N ASN A 123 -15.09 -11.66 9.65
CA ASN A 123 -15.21 -12.22 8.30
C ASN A 123 -13.88 -12.21 7.53
N ILE A 124 -13.11 -11.12 7.59
CA ILE A 124 -11.79 -11.03 6.95
C ILE A 124 -10.86 -12.12 7.51
N VAL A 125 -10.88 -12.33 8.83
CA VAL A 125 -10.12 -13.39 9.49
C VAL A 125 -10.48 -14.76 8.90
N GLU A 126 -11.77 -15.07 8.76
CA GLU A 126 -12.21 -16.34 8.18
C GLU A 126 -11.82 -16.50 6.71
N PHE A 127 -11.87 -15.44 5.89
CA PHE A 127 -11.37 -15.47 4.52
C PHE A 127 -9.86 -15.73 4.45
N CYS A 128 -9.07 -15.11 5.35
CA CYS A 128 -7.63 -15.33 5.43
C CYS A 128 -7.30 -16.77 5.85
N LYS A 129 -8.01 -17.31 6.86
CA LYS A 129 -7.85 -18.71 7.29
C LYS A 129 -8.21 -19.69 6.18
N ALA A 130 -9.32 -19.46 5.48
CA ALA A 130 -9.76 -20.29 4.37
C ALA A 130 -8.79 -20.28 3.18
N ALA A 131 -7.93 -19.27 3.11
CA ALA A 131 -6.85 -19.14 2.14
C ALA A 131 -5.48 -19.59 2.70
N ASP A 132 -5.44 -20.40 3.75
CA ASP A 132 -4.23 -20.96 4.35
C ASP A 132 -3.23 -19.89 4.86
N SER A 133 -3.73 -18.85 5.53
CA SER A 133 -2.88 -17.93 6.30
C SER A 133 -2.19 -18.67 7.45
N VAL A 134 -0.92 -18.38 7.70
CA VAL A 134 -0.14 -18.97 8.81
C VAL A 134 -0.47 -18.33 10.15
N ASN A 135 -0.66 -17.02 10.15
CA ASN A 135 -1.19 -16.30 11.31
C ASN A 135 -2.19 -15.26 10.83
N VAL A 136 -3.24 -15.05 11.60
CA VAL A 136 -4.20 -13.98 11.39
C VAL A 136 -4.76 -13.51 12.72
N GLU A 137 -4.66 -12.21 12.96
CA GLU A 137 -5.05 -11.58 14.20
C GLU A 137 -5.80 -10.29 13.87
N TRP A 138 -6.76 -9.93 14.73
CA TRP A 138 -7.43 -8.64 14.65
C TRP A 138 -7.48 -8.00 16.02
N SER A 139 -7.44 -6.67 16.03
CA SER A 139 -7.54 -5.86 17.24
C SER A 139 -8.35 -4.61 16.93
N ASP A 140 -9.16 -4.20 17.90
CA ASP A 140 -9.95 -2.97 17.89
C ASP A 140 -9.52 -2.04 19.03
N ASP A 141 -8.45 -2.42 19.75
CA ASP A 141 -7.79 -1.60 20.76
C ASP A 141 -7.06 -0.41 20.11
N PRO A 142 -7.35 0.84 20.52
CA PRO A 142 -6.77 2.03 19.90
C PRO A 142 -5.24 2.07 19.93
N GLU A 143 -4.60 1.64 21.03
CA GLU A 143 -3.13 1.65 21.15
C GLU A 143 -2.49 0.67 20.18
N THR A 144 -3.07 -0.54 20.07
CA THR A 144 -2.64 -1.57 19.12
C THR A 144 -2.81 -1.10 17.67
N CYS A 145 -3.95 -0.47 17.35
CA CYS A 145 -4.21 0.09 16.02
C CYS A 145 -3.20 1.17 15.66
N GLU A 146 -2.93 2.10 16.58
CA GLU A 146 -1.97 3.18 16.36
C GLU A 146 -0.53 2.65 16.21
N ALA A 147 -0.14 1.67 17.03
CA ALA A 147 1.17 1.04 16.94
C ALA A 147 1.40 0.38 15.57
N LEU A 148 0.42 -0.37 15.07
CA LEU A 148 0.49 -1.02 13.75
C LEU A 148 0.55 0.01 12.62
N TRP A 149 -0.23 1.09 12.69
CA TRP A 149 -0.17 2.17 11.71
C TRP A 149 1.14 2.95 11.72
N LYS A 150 1.72 3.14 12.91
CA LYS A 150 3.03 3.78 13.06
C LYS A 150 4.12 2.92 12.42
N ALA A 151 4.10 1.60 12.68
CA ALA A 151 5.01 0.66 12.02
C ALA A 151 4.85 0.68 10.49
N ARG A 152 3.61 0.68 9.97
CA ARG A 152 3.33 0.83 8.53
C ARG A 152 3.88 2.14 7.98
N SER A 153 3.64 3.26 8.65
CA SER A 153 4.06 4.60 8.16
C SER A 153 5.57 4.71 8.00
N MET A 154 6.31 3.85 8.70
CA MET A 154 7.76 3.76 8.59
C MET A 154 8.22 2.91 7.41
N ALA A 155 7.39 2.07 6.80
CA ALA A 155 7.77 1.19 5.68
C ALA A 155 8.39 1.92 4.49
N GLY A 156 7.82 3.07 4.08
CA GLY A 156 8.41 3.86 3.01
C GLY A 156 9.79 4.45 3.38
N GLY A 157 9.96 4.87 4.64
CA GLY A 157 11.20 5.47 5.15
C GLY A 157 12.27 4.46 5.56
N SER A 158 11.87 3.25 5.95
CA SER A 158 12.76 2.15 6.36
C SER A 158 13.56 1.64 5.18
N VAL A 159 12.97 1.56 3.99
CA VAL A 159 13.70 1.22 2.75
C VAL A 159 14.86 2.18 2.53
N ALA A 160 14.63 3.48 2.73
CA ALA A 160 15.67 4.49 2.61
C ALA A 160 16.69 4.47 3.76
N ARG A 161 16.58 3.58 4.75
CA ARG A 161 17.49 3.47 5.90
C ARG A 161 18.08 2.08 6.12
N THR A 162 17.53 1.05 5.49
CA THR A 162 17.98 -0.35 5.59
C THR A 162 19.39 -0.52 5.00
N VAL A 163 19.71 0.23 3.94
CA VAL A 163 21.05 0.23 3.35
C VAL A 163 22.04 1.06 4.18
N LYS A 164 23.05 0.38 4.77
CA LYS A 164 24.12 0.96 5.61
C LYS A 164 25.34 1.49 4.83
N ALA A 165 25.25 1.61 3.51
CA ALA A 165 26.37 2.07 2.68
C ALA A 165 26.59 3.59 2.76
N LEU A 166 27.85 4.03 2.57
CA LEU A 166 28.28 5.43 2.59
C LEU A 166 27.63 6.28 1.47
N SER A 167 27.18 5.63 0.40
CA SER A 167 26.39 6.25 -0.67
C SER A 167 25.31 5.28 -1.14
N ARG A 168 24.17 5.81 -1.55
CA ARG A 168 23.04 5.07 -2.14
C ARG A 168 22.45 5.87 -3.28
N VAL A 169 21.98 5.18 -4.31
CA VAL A 169 21.11 5.78 -5.31
C VAL A 169 19.72 5.22 -5.07
N TYR A 170 18.86 6.07 -4.52
CA TYR A 170 17.42 5.81 -4.50
C TYR A 170 16.91 6.04 -5.91
N LEU A 171 16.55 4.97 -6.62
CA LEU A 171 16.15 5.07 -8.02
C LEU A 171 14.72 5.60 -8.21
N GLY A 172 13.96 5.77 -7.12
CA GLY A 172 12.56 6.15 -7.17
C GLY A 172 11.66 5.05 -6.62
N ALA A 173 10.42 5.45 -6.32
CA ALA A 173 9.33 4.52 -6.11
C ALA A 173 8.49 4.50 -7.38
N GLU A 174 8.32 3.32 -7.96
CA GLU A 174 7.46 3.07 -9.09
C GLU A 174 6.09 2.64 -8.56
N ASP A 175 5.06 3.38 -8.93
CA ASP A 175 3.67 3.06 -8.59
C ASP A 175 3.03 2.34 -9.80
N ILE A 176 2.72 1.06 -9.63
CA ILE A 176 2.14 0.21 -10.68
C ILE A 176 0.79 -0.37 -10.25
N ILE A 177 -0.06 -0.63 -11.24
CA ILE A 177 -1.39 -1.21 -11.02
C ILE A 177 -1.50 -2.50 -11.82
N VAL A 178 -1.87 -3.59 -11.14
CA VAL A 178 -2.16 -4.88 -11.77
C VAL A 178 -3.44 -5.48 -11.20
N PRO A 179 -4.13 -6.38 -11.93
CA PRO A 179 -5.19 -7.20 -11.36
C PRO A 179 -4.67 -7.97 -10.13
N ILE A 180 -5.52 -8.17 -9.11
CA ILE A 180 -5.13 -8.87 -7.86
C ILE A 180 -4.58 -10.27 -8.16
N SER A 181 -5.16 -10.96 -9.15
CA SER A 181 -4.71 -12.27 -9.62
C SER A 181 -3.31 -12.28 -10.24
N LYS A 182 -2.77 -11.12 -10.61
CA LYS A 182 -1.43 -10.95 -11.18
C LYS A 182 -0.39 -10.44 -10.18
N ILE A 183 -0.78 -10.18 -8.93
CA ILE A 183 0.16 -9.83 -7.86
C ILE A 183 1.24 -10.90 -7.67
N PRO A 184 0.92 -12.22 -7.60
CA PRO A 184 1.96 -13.23 -7.43
C PRO A 184 2.97 -13.22 -8.59
N ASP A 185 2.49 -13.22 -9.83
CA ASP A 185 3.33 -13.17 -11.05
C ASP A 185 4.26 -11.94 -11.03
N LEU A 186 3.72 -10.77 -10.64
CA LEU A 186 4.47 -9.53 -10.55
C LEU A 186 5.57 -9.58 -9.49
N LEU A 187 5.25 -10.02 -8.27
CA LEU A 187 6.22 -10.10 -7.16
C LEU A 187 7.33 -11.11 -7.46
N ILE A 188 7.00 -12.24 -8.08
CA ILE A 188 7.99 -13.23 -8.55
C ILE A 188 8.88 -12.61 -9.63
N GLY A 189 8.30 -11.88 -10.58
CA GLY A 189 9.05 -11.19 -11.64
C GLY A 189 10.01 -10.13 -11.09
N ILE A 190 9.55 -9.30 -10.15
CA ILE A 190 10.38 -8.29 -9.48
C ILE A 190 11.55 -8.97 -8.75
N ARG A 191 11.29 -10.07 -8.01
CA ARG A 191 12.34 -10.83 -7.32
C ARG A 191 13.39 -11.37 -8.29
N ALA A 192 12.97 -11.96 -9.40
CA ALA A 192 13.88 -12.47 -10.42
C ALA A 192 14.73 -11.34 -11.07
N ILE A 193 14.17 -10.16 -11.26
CA ILE A 193 14.91 -8.99 -11.77
C ILE A 193 15.92 -8.49 -10.73
N SER A 194 15.51 -8.40 -9.46
CA SER A 194 16.39 -8.05 -8.33
C SER A 194 17.60 -9.00 -8.26
N GLU A 195 17.37 -10.31 -8.32
CA GLU A 195 18.43 -11.34 -8.32
C GLU A 195 19.35 -11.23 -9.54
N LYS A 196 18.78 -11.06 -10.73
CA LYS A 196 19.55 -10.95 -11.99
C LYS A 196 20.43 -9.70 -12.03
N THR A 197 19.95 -8.58 -11.48
CA THR A 197 20.63 -7.29 -11.53
C THR A 197 21.53 -7.04 -10.31
N GLY A 198 21.31 -7.78 -9.21
CA GLY A 198 21.96 -7.54 -7.93
C GLY A 198 21.49 -6.26 -7.23
N ILE A 199 20.39 -5.65 -7.70
CA ILE A 199 19.83 -4.41 -7.14
C ILE A 199 18.69 -4.79 -6.18
N PRO A 200 18.80 -4.54 -4.86
CA PRO A 200 17.71 -4.73 -3.92
C PRO A 200 16.45 -3.97 -4.33
N MET A 201 15.34 -4.69 -4.39
CA MET A 201 14.00 -4.15 -4.66
C MET A 201 13.09 -4.52 -3.49
N TYR A 202 12.42 -3.52 -2.92
CA TYR A 202 11.50 -3.66 -1.81
C TYR A 202 10.08 -3.36 -2.30
N VAL A 203 9.13 -4.26 -2.00
CA VAL A 203 7.75 -4.11 -2.50
C VAL A 203 6.76 -4.03 -1.36
N TYR A 204 5.94 -2.99 -1.41
CA TYR A 204 4.74 -2.87 -0.59
C TYR A 204 3.62 -2.32 -1.47
N GLY A 205 2.39 -2.32 -0.99
CA GLY A 205 1.33 -1.68 -1.74
C GLY A 205 0.06 -1.48 -0.98
N HIS A 206 -0.80 -0.66 -1.58
CA HIS A 206 -2.01 -0.13 -1.03
C HIS A 206 -3.20 -0.56 -1.90
N PHE A 207 -4.19 -1.19 -1.30
CA PHE A 207 -5.43 -1.62 -1.96
C PHE A 207 -6.61 -1.03 -1.18
N GLY A 208 -6.93 0.25 -1.45
CA GLY A 208 -8.03 0.97 -0.78
C GLY A 208 -9.20 1.31 -1.71
N GLU A 209 -10.28 1.85 -1.13
CA GLU A 209 -11.38 2.44 -1.90
C GLU A 209 -10.92 3.65 -2.69
N GLY A 210 -10.80 3.49 -4.01
CA GLY A 210 -10.51 4.61 -4.89
C GLY A 210 -9.86 4.21 -6.20
N ARG A 211 -10.39 3.19 -6.90
CA ARG A 211 -9.95 2.75 -8.26
C ARG A 211 -8.46 2.40 -8.44
N GLY A 212 -7.60 2.62 -7.45
CA GLY A 212 -6.17 2.32 -7.48
C GLY A 212 -5.85 1.16 -6.56
N ARG A 213 -5.65 -0.02 -7.15
CA ARG A 213 -4.95 -1.14 -6.52
C ARG A 213 -3.46 -0.93 -6.83
N ILE A 214 -2.79 -0.14 -6.01
CA ILE A 214 -1.46 0.38 -6.31
C ILE A 214 -0.44 -0.46 -5.56
N LEU A 215 0.44 -1.13 -6.29
CA LEU A 215 1.67 -1.68 -5.75
C LEU A 215 2.77 -0.64 -5.93
N ARG A 216 3.45 -0.32 -4.83
CA ARG A 216 4.59 0.58 -4.81
C ARG A 216 5.87 -0.22 -4.67
N MET A 217 6.64 -0.25 -5.75
CA MET A 217 7.96 -0.86 -5.77
C MET A 217 8.99 0.22 -5.53
N THR A 218 9.88 0.01 -4.57
CA THR A 218 11.03 0.89 -4.34
C THR A 218 12.31 0.12 -4.59
N SER A 219 13.17 0.63 -5.48
CA SER A 219 14.48 0.02 -5.76
C SER A 219 15.62 0.86 -5.21
N VAL A 220 16.63 0.19 -4.67
CA VAL A 220 17.79 0.85 -4.06
C VAL A 220 19.06 0.27 -4.65
N ILE A 221 19.86 1.11 -5.32
CA ILE A 221 21.21 0.71 -5.72
C ILE A 221 22.16 1.02 -4.56
N ILE A 222 22.91 -0.01 -4.16
CA ILE A 222 24.08 0.12 -3.30
C ILE A 222 25.31 0.17 -4.22
N PRO A 223 25.91 1.34 -4.48
CA PRO A 223 27.17 1.38 -5.20
C PRO A 223 28.21 0.54 -4.44
N SER A 224 28.82 -0.42 -5.12
CA SER A 224 29.98 -1.13 -4.60
C SER A 224 31.06 -0.08 -4.31
N VAL A 225 31.40 0.14 -3.05
CA VAL A 225 32.66 0.81 -2.72
C VAL A 225 33.75 -0.18 -3.14
N PRO A 226 34.65 0.16 -4.07
CA PRO A 226 35.78 -0.70 -4.38
C PRO A 226 36.54 -0.96 -3.08
N SER A 227 36.84 -2.22 -2.79
CA SER A 227 37.59 -2.63 -1.59
C SER A 227 39.05 -2.19 -1.60
N ASP A 228 39.51 -1.52 -2.64
CA ASP A 228 40.86 -0.99 -2.69
C ASP A 228 40.94 0.34 -1.95
N PRO A 229 41.72 0.43 -0.86
CA PRO A 229 42.07 1.72 -0.31
C PRO A 229 42.81 2.47 -1.42
N ILE A 230 42.34 3.68 -1.72
CA ILE A 230 43.06 4.63 -2.58
C ILE A 230 44.50 4.69 -2.05
N SER A 231 45.40 4.01 -2.75
CA SER A 231 46.83 4.07 -2.45
C SER A 231 47.32 5.43 -2.93
N LYS A 232 47.55 6.30 -1.93
CA LYS A 232 48.31 7.56 -1.93
C LYS A 232 48.45 8.33 -3.24
#